data_AF-X0U9R6-F1
#
_entry.id   AF-X0U9R6-F1
#
_cell.length_a   1.000
_cell.length_b   1.000
_cell.length_c   1.000
_cell.angle_alpha   90.00
_cell.angle_beta   90.00
_cell.angle_gamma   90.00
#
_symmetry.space_group_name_H-M   'P 1'
#
loop_
_entity.id
_entity.type
_entity.pdbx_description
1 polymer ?
#
loop_
_entity_poly.entity_id
_entity_poly.type
_entity_poly.pdbx_seq_one_letter_code
_entity_poly.pdbx_strand_id
1 'polypeptide(L)'
;FVSPPQVDVGCAYYFPQLEKVKEIRTLIIAFEITSLFGVDPATEKYEQFAKKIHIGAELDMNHVALRLGLSQGYPTAGLGIRLGMFKADYAFFTEELGVYAGQLPKRQHNLALGVEFTVPKEDLRRANIRLGDLYNKAMNLFSKGKYYEAFFIYGKILVEYPHFFKNDWVHLYLSLCQEHMDMRDVSKINYIKTRKDYPKSKVLPYAALGVMRIHYRNNNSVGVAKLYEYLSIAKNVPDSLVNHARYYRGQQHIRDGEIQEAIQLFKSIPRGHPEYGFAQHSLAVAYVMSDSLGLAVNALQNAIQITPQTKAQEEIVNRSLVFLGYLFYEGFGDQKRLLTNAVFALRKTPRTSYYYEDALLGLAWCGAIAGRWEDCLQICEVLKTASKKPVLHCEASLIEGYVRIINEEYDEALAILSQAHEQIKGITPPSKNDKSATTLESNNSRDEYNMLAFKANELAFTKETSAIVKL
;
A
#
# COMPACT_ATOMS: atom_id res chain seq x y z
N PHE A 1 24.91 43.01 -21.63
CA PHE A 1 24.86 43.68 -20.32
C PHE A 1 24.18 42.75 -19.34
N VAL A 2 24.86 42.37 -18.26
CA VAL A 2 24.22 41.67 -17.14
C VAL A 2 23.79 42.77 -16.17
N SER A 3 22.48 42.90 -15.93
CA SER A 3 21.98 43.89 -14.96
C SER A 3 22.57 43.56 -13.59
N PRO A 4 23.07 44.56 -12.83
CA PRO A 4 23.53 44.31 -11.47
C PRO A 4 22.40 43.70 -10.63
N PRO A 5 22.72 42.89 -9.60
CA PRO A 5 21.71 42.32 -8.74
C PRO A 5 20.87 43.43 -8.10
N GLN A 6 19.55 43.28 -8.16
CA GLN A 6 18.62 44.18 -7.48
C GLN A 6 18.71 43.90 -5.97
N VAL A 7 19.06 44.94 -5.22
CA VAL A 7 19.13 44.90 -3.75
C VAL A 7 18.19 45.95 -3.21
N ASP A 8 17.17 45.49 -2.52
CA ASP A 8 16.15 46.31 -1.86
C ASP A 8 16.36 46.20 -0.34
N VAL A 9 16.25 47.32 0.37
CA VAL A 9 16.42 47.36 1.83
C VAL A 9 15.23 48.09 2.43
N GLY A 10 14.52 47.41 3.33
CA GLY A 10 13.40 47.99 4.03
C GLY A 10 13.27 47.53 5.47
N CYS A 11 12.54 48.30 6.26
CA CYS A 11 12.12 47.95 7.60
C CYS A 11 10.63 48.26 7.77
N ALA A 12 9.95 47.45 8.59
CA ALA A 12 8.57 47.69 8.97
C ALA A 12 8.45 47.53 10.49
N TYR A 13 7.72 48.45 11.12
CA TYR A 13 7.43 48.40 12.53
C TYR A 13 5.94 48.16 12.75
N TYR A 14 5.65 47.15 13.56
CA TYR A 14 4.31 46.73 13.92
C TYR A 14 4.00 47.16 15.35
N PHE A 15 2.79 47.69 15.58
CA PHE A 15 2.36 48.21 16.88
C PHE A 15 1.35 47.26 17.57
N PRO A 16 1.78 46.16 18.20
CA PRO A 16 0.89 45.16 18.81
C PRO A 16 0.05 45.72 19.97
N GLN A 17 0.49 46.80 20.63
CA GLN A 17 -0.26 47.37 21.74
C GLN A 17 -1.61 47.97 21.31
N LEU A 18 -1.73 48.38 20.04
CA LEU A 18 -2.93 49.01 19.49
C LEU A 18 -4.03 48.02 19.13
N GLU A 19 -3.71 46.73 18.98
CA GLU A 19 -4.70 45.65 18.77
C GLU A 19 -5.65 45.45 19.96
N LYS A 20 -5.30 45.99 21.13
CA LYS A 20 -6.16 45.97 22.32
C LYS A 20 -7.36 46.92 22.20
N VAL A 21 -7.33 47.85 21.24
CA VAL A 21 -8.46 48.71 20.91
C VAL A 21 -9.41 47.92 20.02
N LYS A 22 -10.67 47.77 20.45
CA LYS A 22 -11.69 46.86 19.88
C LYS A 22 -11.91 46.97 18.36
N GLU A 23 -11.50 48.07 17.74
CA GLU A 23 -11.76 48.40 16.34
C GLU A 23 -10.51 48.34 15.45
N ILE A 24 -9.30 48.39 16.03
CA ILE A 24 -8.03 48.37 15.30
C ILE A 24 -7.52 46.93 15.24
N ARG A 25 -7.31 46.41 14.03
CA ARG A 25 -6.70 45.10 13.81
C ARG A 25 -5.19 45.20 13.71
N THR A 26 -4.69 46.18 12.96
CA THR A 26 -3.26 46.29 12.68
C THR A 26 -2.88 47.74 12.40
N LEU A 27 -1.74 48.18 12.93
CA LEU A 27 -1.03 49.38 12.44
C LEU A 27 0.40 48.99 12.08
N ILE A 28 0.80 49.28 10.84
CA ILE A 28 2.15 49.07 10.33
C ILE A 28 2.67 50.39 9.75
N ILE A 29 3.93 50.70 10.05
CA ILE A 29 4.70 51.73 9.36
C ILE A 29 5.88 51.06 8.68
N ALA A 30 6.07 51.31 7.39
CA ALA A 30 7.11 50.72 6.58
C ALA A 30 7.94 51.79 5.88
N PHE A 31 9.23 51.51 5.74
CA PHE A 31 10.18 52.30 4.98
C PHE A 31 10.99 51.34 4.11
N GLU A 32 11.16 51.69 2.84
CA GLU A 32 11.87 50.89 1.86
C GLU A 32 12.68 51.77 0.91
N ILE A 33 13.87 51.29 0.57
CA ILE A 33 14.70 51.80 -0.52
C ILE A 33 14.86 50.67 -1.54
N THR A 34 14.34 50.89 -2.74
CA THR A 34 14.41 49.93 -3.84
C THR A 34 15.62 50.19 -4.73
N SER A 35 16.16 49.13 -5.35
CA SER A 35 17.18 49.21 -6.39
C SER A 35 18.39 50.07 -6.01
N LEU A 36 19.06 49.74 -4.90
CA LEU A 36 20.23 50.48 -4.40
C LEU A 36 21.30 50.73 -5.49
N PHE A 37 21.55 49.73 -6.34
CA PHE A 37 22.47 49.79 -7.48
C PHE A 37 21.77 49.89 -8.84
N GLY A 38 20.47 50.20 -8.84
CA GLY A 38 19.64 50.34 -10.04
C GLY A 38 20.14 51.40 -11.00
N VAL A 39 20.16 51.04 -12.28
CA VAL A 39 20.56 51.86 -13.42
C VAL A 39 19.33 52.04 -14.29
N ASP A 40 19.06 53.28 -14.71
CA ASP A 40 17.91 53.60 -15.56
C ASP A 40 18.14 53.00 -16.96
N PRO A 41 17.24 52.14 -17.46
CA PRO A 41 17.43 51.45 -18.74
C PRO A 41 17.53 52.39 -19.95
N ALA A 42 16.96 53.60 -19.87
CA ALA A 42 16.94 54.56 -20.97
C ALA A 42 18.19 55.43 -21.04
N THR A 43 18.94 55.57 -19.94
CA THR A 43 20.13 56.45 -19.89
C THR A 43 21.43 55.76 -19.50
N GLU A 44 21.38 54.49 -19.10
CA GLU A 44 22.51 53.70 -18.59
C GLU A 44 23.24 54.37 -17.41
N LYS A 45 22.59 55.33 -16.72
CA LYS A 45 23.09 56.02 -15.53
C LYS A 45 22.37 55.55 -14.28
N TYR A 46 23.00 55.72 -13.11
CA TYR A 46 22.36 55.45 -11.83
C TYR A 46 21.04 56.20 -11.70
N GLU A 47 19.99 55.48 -11.35
CA GLU A 47 18.68 56.07 -11.05
C GLU A 47 18.80 57.07 -9.90
N GLN A 48 18.03 58.16 -9.97
CA GLN A 48 18.01 59.15 -8.91
C GLN A 48 17.52 58.56 -7.58
N PHE A 49 18.26 58.89 -6.51
CA PHE A 49 17.97 58.40 -5.15
C PHE A 49 16.54 58.68 -4.68
N ALA A 50 15.95 59.83 -5.04
CA ALA A 50 14.58 60.20 -4.65
C ALA A 50 13.52 59.25 -5.22
N LYS A 51 13.75 58.65 -6.40
CA LYS A 51 12.84 57.66 -7.01
C LYS A 51 12.86 56.31 -6.30
N LYS A 52 13.83 56.09 -5.41
CA LYS A 52 14.06 54.80 -4.74
C LYS A 52 13.38 54.72 -3.37
N ILE A 53 12.91 55.84 -2.84
CA ILE A 53 12.36 55.92 -1.48
C ILE A 53 10.86 55.65 -1.49
N HIS A 54 10.45 54.73 -0.63
CA HIS A 54 9.05 54.42 -0.34
C HIS A 54 8.83 54.43 1.17
N ILE A 55 7.83 55.18 1.63
CA ILE A 55 7.43 55.26 3.02
C ILE A 55 5.93 55.05 3.07
N GLY A 56 5.45 54.17 3.94
CA GLY A 56 4.03 53.85 4.02
C GLY A 56 3.56 53.63 5.45
N ALA A 57 2.29 53.89 5.69
CA ALA A 57 1.58 53.50 6.89
C ALA A 57 0.26 52.84 6.48
N GLU A 58 -0.05 51.70 7.10
CA GLU A 58 -1.32 50.99 6.93
C GLU A 58 -2.00 50.81 8.29
N LEU A 59 -3.21 51.33 8.40
CA LEU A 59 -4.12 51.14 9.52
C LEU A 59 -5.29 50.27 9.08
N ASP A 60 -5.32 49.01 9.50
CA ASP A 60 -6.42 48.08 9.23
C ASP A 60 -7.38 48.04 10.43
N MET A 61 -8.64 48.36 10.19
CA MET A 61 -9.75 48.32 11.14
C MET A 61 -10.78 47.28 10.68
N ASN A 62 -11.77 46.98 11.53
CA ASN A 62 -12.73 45.90 11.27
C ASN A 62 -13.46 45.98 9.91
N HIS A 63 -13.81 47.17 9.46
CA HIS A 63 -14.55 47.40 8.21
C HIS A 63 -13.82 48.30 7.23
N VAL A 64 -12.72 48.94 7.64
CA VAL A 64 -12.04 49.96 6.86
C VAL A 64 -10.53 49.78 7.01
N ALA A 65 -9.80 49.81 5.91
CA ALA A 65 -8.35 49.87 5.90
C ALA A 65 -7.92 51.20 5.26
N LEU A 66 -7.04 51.93 5.93
CA LEU A 66 -6.48 53.18 5.44
C LEU A 66 -4.99 52.98 5.17
N ARG A 67 -4.54 53.37 3.98
CA ARG A 67 -3.15 53.31 3.56
C ARG A 67 -2.72 54.70 3.13
N LEU A 68 -1.59 55.18 3.64
CA LEU A 68 -1.01 56.47 3.25
C LEU A 68 0.48 56.28 3.07
N GLY A 69 1.07 56.98 2.11
CA GLY A 69 2.50 56.88 1.90
C GLY A 69 3.08 57.93 0.98
N LEU A 70 4.38 57.82 0.78
CA LEU A 70 5.17 58.54 -0.19
C LEU A 70 5.93 57.50 -1.01
N SER A 71 5.85 57.59 -2.33
CA SER A 71 6.50 56.67 -3.26
C SER A 71 7.16 57.49 -4.35
N GLN A 72 8.47 57.33 -4.54
CA GLN A 72 9.25 58.07 -5.55
C GLN A 72 9.14 59.60 -5.42
N GLY A 73 8.92 60.11 -4.21
CA GLY A 73 8.71 61.54 -3.93
C GLY A 73 7.26 62.04 -4.09
N TYR A 74 6.31 61.17 -4.44
CA TYR A 74 4.90 61.55 -4.59
C TYR A 74 3.99 60.90 -3.52
N PRO A 75 2.90 61.57 -3.12
CA PRO A 75 1.94 61.01 -2.17
C PRO A 75 1.17 59.82 -2.76
N THR A 76 0.95 58.82 -1.93
CA THR A 76 0.10 57.65 -2.20
C THR A 76 -0.96 57.52 -1.11
N ALA A 77 -2.16 57.08 -1.50
CA ALA A 77 -3.28 56.89 -0.59
C ALA A 77 -4.11 55.68 -1.00
N GLY A 78 -4.71 54.99 -0.05
CA GLY A 78 -5.58 53.86 -0.30
C GLY A 78 -6.66 53.73 0.77
N LEU A 79 -7.82 53.26 0.34
CA LEU A 79 -8.99 53.02 1.18
C LEU A 79 -9.56 51.64 0.82
N GLY A 80 -9.58 50.73 1.79
CA GLY A 80 -10.29 49.47 1.71
C GLY A 80 -11.56 49.54 2.55
N ILE A 81 -12.69 49.07 2.03
CA ILE A 81 -13.95 48.91 2.76
C ILE A 81 -14.36 47.44 2.70
N ARG A 82 -14.69 46.85 3.85
CA ARG A 82 -15.13 45.45 4.01
C ARG A 82 -16.49 45.42 4.71
N LEU A 83 -17.54 45.17 3.93
CA LEU A 83 -18.94 45.09 4.37
C LEU A 83 -19.50 43.69 4.11
N GLY A 84 -19.41 42.82 5.10
CA GLY A 84 -19.85 41.43 4.97
C GLY A 84 -19.08 40.70 3.88
N MET A 85 -19.80 40.26 2.83
CA MET A 85 -19.21 39.60 1.66
C MET A 85 -18.67 40.55 0.60
N PHE A 86 -18.89 41.86 0.74
CA PHE A 86 -18.46 42.85 -0.25
C PHE A 86 -17.17 43.54 0.19
N LYS A 87 -16.24 43.65 -0.74
CA LYS A 87 -14.97 44.33 -0.56
C LYS A 87 -14.78 45.35 -1.69
N ALA A 88 -14.37 46.56 -1.33
CA ALA A 88 -13.97 47.60 -2.25
C ALA A 88 -12.61 48.14 -1.83
N ASP A 89 -11.62 48.10 -2.71
CA ASP A 89 -10.31 48.73 -2.49
C ASP A 89 -10.09 49.81 -3.53
N TYR A 90 -9.80 51.01 -3.06
CA TYR A 90 -9.36 52.14 -3.86
C TYR A 90 -7.90 52.44 -3.56
N ALA A 91 -7.10 52.66 -4.59
CA ALA A 91 -5.71 53.10 -4.47
C ALA A 91 -5.43 54.26 -5.42
N PHE A 92 -4.75 55.27 -4.88
CA PHE A 92 -4.24 56.43 -5.59
C PHE A 92 -2.72 56.49 -5.41
N PHE A 93 -2.00 56.55 -6.52
CA PHE A 93 -0.55 56.73 -6.50
C PHE A 93 -0.09 57.47 -7.75
N THR A 94 1.08 58.07 -7.67
CA THR A 94 1.75 58.71 -8.80
C THR A 94 3.04 57.95 -9.08
N GLU A 95 3.28 57.65 -10.35
CA GLU A 95 4.48 56.97 -10.83
C GLU A 95 5.28 57.95 -11.70
N GLU A 96 6.59 57.99 -11.51
CA GLU A 96 7.49 58.83 -12.32
C GLU A 96 7.99 58.05 -13.54
N LEU A 97 7.42 58.34 -14.71
CA LEU A 97 7.82 57.72 -15.98
C LEU A 97 9.06 58.36 -16.59
N GLY A 98 9.47 59.54 -16.11
CA GLY A 98 10.69 60.22 -16.55
C GLY A 98 11.94 59.66 -15.88
N VAL A 99 13.09 60.00 -16.45
CA VAL A 99 14.42 59.63 -15.91
C VAL A 99 14.67 60.36 -14.58
N TYR A 100 14.14 61.59 -14.45
CA TYR A 100 14.30 62.44 -13.27
C TYR A 100 12.98 62.59 -12.48
N ALA A 101 13.08 62.69 -11.16
CA ALA A 101 11.93 63.00 -10.31
C ALA A 101 11.32 64.36 -10.69
N GLY A 102 10.00 64.40 -10.90
CA GLY A 102 9.30 65.62 -11.33
C GLY A 102 9.14 65.78 -12.84
N GLN A 103 9.70 64.87 -13.66
CA GLN A 103 9.79 65.07 -15.11
C GLN A 103 8.48 64.73 -15.85
N LEU A 104 7.93 63.53 -15.61
CA LEU A 104 6.72 63.00 -16.24
C LEU A 104 5.89 62.23 -15.20
N PRO A 105 5.24 62.93 -14.25
CA PRO A 105 4.36 62.29 -13.27
C PRO A 105 3.10 61.72 -13.93
N LYS A 106 2.86 60.43 -13.77
CA LYS A 106 1.61 59.76 -14.16
C LYS A 106 0.80 59.40 -12.93
N ARG A 107 -0.34 60.06 -12.75
CA ARG A 107 -1.30 59.76 -11.69
C ARG A 107 -2.17 58.58 -12.08
N GLN A 108 -2.37 57.64 -11.16
CA GLN A 108 -3.18 56.45 -11.34
C GLN A 108 -4.20 56.31 -10.22
N HIS A 109 -5.40 55.88 -10.60
CA HIS A 109 -6.51 55.58 -9.69
C HIS A 109 -7.00 54.16 -10.00
N ASN A 110 -6.87 53.26 -9.03
CA ASN A 110 -7.28 51.88 -9.17
C ASN A 110 -8.44 51.60 -8.21
N LEU A 111 -9.56 51.10 -8.75
CA LEU A 111 -10.69 50.63 -7.97
C LEU A 111 -10.88 49.14 -8.23
N ALA A 112 -10.82 48.33 -7.17
CA ALA A 112 -11.09 46.90 -7.19
C ALA A 112 -12.35 46.60 -6.37
N LEU A 113 -13.31 45.91 -6.98
CA LEU A 113 -14.52 45.44 -6.32
C LEU A 113 -14.50 43.91 -6.29
N GLY A 114 -14.79 43.31 -5.14
CA GLY A 114 -14.76 41.87 -4.94
C GLY A 114 -15.88 41.38 -4.05
N VAL A 115 -16.29 40.13 -4.27
CA VAL A 115 -17.19 39.39 -3.38
C VAL A 115 -16.38 38.25 -2.76
N GLU A 116 -16.27 38.24 -1.43
CA GLU A 116 -15.55 37.23 -0.67
C GLU A 116 -16.56 36.33 0.06
N PHE A 117 -16.66 35.08 -0.38
CA PHE A 117 -17.47 34.07 0.31
C PHE A 117 -16.66 33.45 1.45
N THR A 118 -16.83 33.97 2.66
CA THR A 118 -16.27 33.32 3.84
C THR A 118 -17.21 32.20 4.30
N VAL A 119 -16.82 30.94 4.12
CA VAL A 119 -17.57 29.79 4.65
C VAL A 119 -17.53 29.85 6.19
N PRO A 120 -18.68 29.83 6.89
CA PRO A 120 -18.72 29.89 8.35
C PRO A 120 -17.92 28.75 9.00
N LYS A 121 -17.18 29.04 10.08
CA LYS A 121 -16.41 28.04 10.84
C LYS A 121 -17.26 26.86 11.34
N GLU A 122 -18.56 27.06 11.53
CA GLU A 122 -19.51 26.03 11.95
C GLU A 122 -19.85 25.04 10.83
N ASP A 123 -19.96 25.49 9.58
CA ASP A 123 -20.17 24.62 8.42
C ASP A 123 -18.89 23.84 8.09
N LEU A 124 -17.71 24.44 8.28
CA LEU A 124 -16.43 23.74 8.23
C LEU A 124 -16.32 22.66 9.33
N ARG A 125 -16.86 22.91 10.54
CA ARG A 125 -16.94 21.88 11.60
C ARG A 125 -17.90 20.76 11.23
N ARG A 126 -19.09 21.06 10.69
CA ARG A 126 -20.06 20.03 10.24
C ARG A 126 -19.53 19.21 9.07
N ALA A 127 -18.86 19.83 8.10
CA ALA A 127 -18.19 19.14 7.00
C ALA A 127 -17.04 18.24 7.50
N ASN A 128 -16.25 18.71 8.47
CA ASN A 128 -15.19 17.91 9.10
C ASN A 128 -15.72 16.74 9.93
N ILE A 129 -16.86 16.89 10.61
CA ILE A 129 -17.53 15.79 11.32
C ILE A 129 -18.00 14.74 10.32
N ARG A 130 -18.70 15.17 9.25
CA ARG A 130 -19.15 14.27 8.15
C ARG A 130 -17.99 13.56 7.45
N LEU A 131 -16.84 14.21 7.31
CA LEU A 131 -15.62 13.64 6.72
C LEU A 131 -14.91 12.65 7.65
N GLY A 132 -14.84 12.96 8.94
CA GLY A 132 -14.36 12.03 9.96
C GLY A 132 -15.21 10.77 10.01
N ASP A 133 -16.53 10.90 9.94
CA ASP A 133 -17.47 9.78 9.87
C ASP A 133 -17.29 8.96 8.59
N LEU A 134 -17.08 9.62 7.44
CA LEU A 134 -16.85 8.95 6.17
C LEU A 134 -15.54 8.13 6.18
N TYR A 135 -14.46 8.72 6.70
CA TYR A 135 -13.19 8.04 6.88
C TYR A 135 -13.31 6.85 7.85
N ASN A 136 -13.95 7.05 9.01
CA ASN A 136 -14.16 5.98 9.98
C ASN A 136 -15.04 4.84 9.42
N LYS A 137 -16.06 5.18 8.62
CA LYS A 137 -16.87 4.20 7.89
C LYS A 137 -16.02 3.38 6.91
N ALA A 138 -15.17 4.03 6.12
CA ALA A 138 -14.28 3.34 5.19
C ALA A 138 -13.30 2.41 5.92
N MET A 139 -12.71 2.89 7.03
CA MET A 139 -11.83 2.08 7.89
C MET A 139 -12.56 0.87 8.48
N ASN A 140 -13.81 1.04 8.92
CA ASN A 140 -14.61 -0.06 9.45
C ASN A 140 -14.90 -1.12 8.38
N LEU A 141 -15.29 -0.68 7.17
CA LEU A 141 -15.51 -1.58 6.04
C LEU A 141 -14.23 -2.34 5.66
N PHE A 142 -13.10 -1.64 5.60
CA PHE A 142 -11.78 -2.23 5.36
C PHE A 142 -11.46 -3.32 6.39
N SER A 143 -11.63 -3.04 7.68
CA SER A 143 -11.37 -4.01 8.76
C SER A 143 -12.26 -5.25 8.70
N LYS A 144 -13.45 -5.14 8.08
CA LYS A 144 -14.39 -6.25 7.86
C LYS A 144 -14.14 -7.01 6.56
N GLY A 145 -13.08 -6.67 5.81
CA GLY A 145 -12.77 -7.26 4.51
C GLY A 145 -13.68 -6.79 3.37
N LYS A 146 -14.51 -5.76 3.59
CA LYS A 146 -15.39 -5.17 2.57
C LYS A 146 -14.64 -4.15 1.72
N TYR A 147 -13.65 -4.65 0.98
CA TYR A 147 -12.67 -3.82 0.26
C TYR A 147 -13.29 -3.02 -0.88
N TYR A 148 -14.32 -3.55 -1.56
CA TYR A 148 -14.98 -2.87 -2.67
C TYR A 148 -15.72 -1.62 -2.19
N GLU A 149 -16.52 -1.73 -1.14
CA GLU A 149 -17.25 -0.60 -0.57
C GLU A 149 -16.31 0.43 0.09
N ALA A 150 -15.27 -0.04 0.78
CA ALA A 150 -14.25 0.85 1.35
C ALA A 150 -13.51 1.63 0.25
N PHE A 151 -13.16 0.96 -0.85
CA PHE A 151 -12.47 1.54 -2.00
C PHE A 151 -13.21 2.76 -2.58
N PHE A 152 -14.50 2.64 -2.88
CA PHE A 152 -15.28 3.76 -3.40
C PHE A 152 -15.41 4.92 -2.42
N ILE A 153 -15.50 4.62 -1.12
CA ILE A 153 -15.56 5.68 -0.10
C ILE A 153 -14.21 6.42 -0.03
N TYR A 154 -13.07 5.72 -0.09
CA TYR A 154 -11.77 6.38 -0.14
C TYR A 154 -11.61 7.23 -1.40
N GLY A 155 -12.05 6.72 -2.56
CA GLY A 155 -12.07 7.50 -3.81
C GLY A 155 -12.87 8.80 -3.67
N LYS A 156 -14.10 8.69 -3.13
CA LYS A 156 -14.95 9.83 -2.82
C LYS A 156 -14.27 10.85 -1.90
N ILE A 157 -13.58 10.40 -0.85
CA ILE A 157 -12.84 11.29 0.06
C ILE A 157 -11.77 12.10 -0.70
N LEU A 158 -10.97 11.44 -1.55
CA LEU A 158 -9.90 12.09 -2.31
C LEU A 158 -10.44 13.14 -3.30
N VAL A 159 -11.60 12.88 -3.89
CA VAL A 159 -12.23 13.73 -4.91
C VAL A 159 -12.96 14.92 -4.30
N GLU A 160 -13.78 14.69 -3.28
CA GLU A 160 -14.62 15.72 -2.66
C GLU A 160 -13.83 16.57 -1.66
N TYR A 161 -12.78 16.02 -1.05
CA TYR A 161 -12.02 16.66 0.04
C TYR A 161 -10.50 16.63 -0.23
N PRO A 162 -10.00 17.33 -1.27
CA PRO A 162 -8.58 17.29 -1.67
C PRO A 162 -7.61 17.81 -0.59
N HIS A 163 -8.09 18.64 0.35
CA HIS A 163 -7.30 19.19 1.45
C HIS A 163 -7.46 18.42 2.77
N PHE A 164 -8.07 17.23 2.76
CA PHE A 164 -8.20 16.42 3.98
C PHE A 164 -6.82 15.98 4.49
N PHE A 165 -6.54 16.25 5.77
CA PHE A 165 -5.22 16.06 6.35
C PHE A 165 -4.74 14.60 6.41
N LYS A 166 -5.63 13.61 6.22
CA LYS A 166 -5.29 12.18 6.13
C LYS A 166 -5.31 11.65 4.69
N ASN A 167 -5.29 12.51 3.67
CA ASN A 167 -5.34 12.04 2.28
C ASN A 167 -4.16 11.14 1.90
N ASP A 168 -3.02 11.28 2.56
CA ASP A 168 -1.90 10.34 2.46
C ASP A 168 -2.30 8.91 2.86
N TRP A 169 -2.95 8.76 4.01
CA TRP A 169 -3.49 7.47 4.48
C TRP A 169 -4.66 6.99 3.63
N VAL A 170 -5.57 7.88 3.22
CA VAL A 170 -6.69 7.53 2.33
C VAL A 170 -6.17 6.94 1.01
N HIS A 171 -5.16 7.58 0.40
CA HIS A 171 -4.57 7.10 -0.85
C HIS A 171 -3.86 5.74 -0.66
N LEU A 172 -3.18 5.53 0.48
CA LEU A 172 -2.63 4.22 0.85
C LEU A 172 -3.72 3.16 1.01
N TYR A 173 -4.79 3.43 1.76
CA TYR A 173 -5.87 2.46 2.00
C TYR A 173 -6.69 2.14 0.75
N LEU A 174 -6.88 3.13 -0.14
CA LEU A 174 -7.43 2.90 -1.47
C LEU A 174 -6.59 1.88 -2.24
N SER A 175 -5.26 2.05 -2.24
CA SER A 175 -4.32 1.16 -2.91
C SER A 175 -4.31 -0.25 -2.29
N LEU A 176 -4.44 -0.36 -0.97
CA LEU A 176 -4.58 -1.63 -0.24
C LEU A 176 -5.89 -2.34 -0.59
N CYS A 177 -7.01 -1.63 -0.70
CA CYS A 177 -8.28 -2.23 -1.13
C CYS A 177 -8.14 -2.85 -2.53
N GLN A 178 -7.52 -2.12 -3.46
CA GLN A 178 -7.23 -2.62 -4.80
C GLN A 178 -6.34 -3.86 -4.76
N GLU A 179 -5.30 -3.87 -3.93
CA GLU A 179 -4.43 -5.03 -3.76
C GLU A 179 -5.20 -6.25 -3.24
N HIS A 180 -6.03 -6.07 -2.21
CA HIS A 180 -6.87 -7.14 -1.65
C HIS A 180 -7.91 -7.68 -2.63
N MET A 181 -8.41 -6.85 -3.54
CA MET A 181 -9.28 -7.26 -4.64
C MET A 181 -8.51 -7.88 -5.82
N ASP A 182 -7.17 -7.96 -5.75
CA ASP A 182 -6.30 -8.45 -6.81
C ASP A 182 -6.16 -7.55 -8.06
N MET A 183 -6.48 -6.26 -7.92
CA MET A 183 -6.33 -5.21 -8.93
C MET A 183 -4.87 -4.72 -9.00
N ARG A 184 -3.94 -5.61 -9.35
CA ARG A 184 -2.49 -5.41 -9.17
C ARG A 184 -1.91 -4.19 -9.88
N ASP A 185 -2.25 -3.99 -11.15
CA ASP A 185 -1.60 -2.95 -11.96
C ASP A 185 -2.01 -1.55 -11.51
N VAL A 186 -3.31 -1.34 -11.30
CA VAL A 186 -3.84 -0.07 -10.80
C VAL A 186 -3.45 0.18 -9.33
N SER A 187 -3.43 -0.86 -8.49
CA SER A 187 -2.91 -0.76 -7.11
C SER A 187 -1.46 -0.29 -7.09
N LYS A 188 -0.61 -0.87 -7.95
CA LYS A 188 0.80 -0.46 -8.09
C LYS A 188 0.91 1.01 -8.51
N ILE A 189 0.12 1.44 -9.49
CA ILE A 189 0.09 2.84 -9.94
C ILE A 189 -0.29 3.76 -8.79
N ASN A 190 -1.33 3.42 -8.02
CA ASN A 190 -1.78 4.24 -6.90
C ASN A 190 -0.79 4.25 -5.74
N TYR A 191 -0.09 3.15 -5.43
CA TYR A 191 1.01 3.17 -4.46
C TYR A 191 2.18 4.06 -4.91
N ILE A 192 2.56 4.01 -6.19
CA ILE A 192 3.60 4.88 -6.75
C ILE A 192 3.16 6.34 -6.66
N LYS A 193 1.89 6.62 -6.95
CA LYS A 193 1.29 7.95 -6.80
C LYS A 193 1.29 8.41 -5.33
N THR A 194 0.91 7.57 -4.37
CA THR A 194 1.03 7.87 -2.93
C THR A 194 2.45 8.31 -2.58
N ARG A 195 3.47 7.61 -3.12
CA ARG A 195 4.87 7.94 -2.84
C ARG A 195 5.33 9.25 -3.47
N LYS A 196 4.80 9.57 -4.66
CA LYS A 196 5.11 10.80 -5.39
C LYS A 196 4.43 12.02 -4.76
N ASP A 197 3.16 11.90 -4.41
CA ASP A 197 2.32 13.01 -3.96
C ASP A 197 2.53 13.34 -2.48
N TYR A 198 2.99 12.37 -1.67
CA TYR A 198 3.23 12.54 -0.23
C TYR A 198 4.67 12.20 0.21
N PRO A 199 5.71 12.85 -0.36
CA PRO A 199 7.12 12.47 -0.18
C PRO A 199 7.67 12.68 1.24
N LYS A 200 6.93 13.36 2.12
CA LYS A 200 7.29 13.58 3.53
C LYS A 200 6.41 12.80 4.51
N SER A 201 5.44 12.01 4.01
CA SER A 201 4.50 11.30 4.87
C SER A 201 5.10 10.00 5.44
N LYS A 202 4.58 9.57 6.60
CA LYS A 202 4.90 8.28 7.22
C LYS A 202 4.32 7.08 6.44
N VAL A 203 3.47 7.30 5.44
CA VAL A 203 2.87 6.22 4.63
C VAL A 203 3.85 5.62 3.61
N LEU A 204 4.98 6.28 3.32
CA LEU A 204 5.91 5.85 2.26
C LEU A 204 6.39 4.41 2.39
N PRO A 205 6.83 3.93 3.58
CA PRO A 205 7.29 2.55 3.72
C PRO A 205 6.16 1.54 3.51
N TYR A 206 4.93 1.87 3.91
CA TYR A 206 3.77 1.01 3.69
C TYR A 206 3.44 0.90 2.20
N ALA A 207 3.46 2.02 1.47
CA ALA A 207 3.25 2.01 0.03
C ALA A 207 4.37 1.27 -0.70
N ALA A 208 5.63 1.43 -0.28
CA ALA A 208 6.77 0.70 -0.83
C ALA A 208 6.65 -0.82 -0.61
N LEU A 209 6.22 -1.26 0.57
CA LEU A 209 5.95 -2.68 0.83
C LEU A 209 4.79 -3.19 -0.04
N GLY A 210 3.75 -2.39 -0.27
CA GLY A 210 2.66 -2.73 -1.20
C GLY A 210 3.15 -2.98 -2.64
N VAL A 211 3.98 -2.07 -3.17
CA VAL A 211 4.61 -2.26 -4.49
C VAL A 211 5.51 -3.50 -4.50
N MET A 212 6.22 -3.78 -3.41
CA MET A 212 7.11 -4.93 -3.28
C MET A 212 6.34 -6.26 -3.34
N ARG A 213 5.18 -6.35 -2.67
CA ARG A 213 4.29 -7.52 -2.76
C ARG A 213 3.82 -7.75 -4.19
N ILE A 214 3.45 -6.69 -4.91
CA ILE A 214 3.04 -6.80 -6.32
C ILE A 214 4.21 -7.27 -7.19
N HIS A 215 5.43 -6.75 -6.99
CA HIS A 215 6.61 -7.24 -7.69
C HIS A 215 6.87 -8.72 -7.42
N TYR A 216 6.78 -9.16 -6.16
CA TYR A 216 6.91 -10.58 -5.81
C TYR A 216 5.85 -11.44 -6.52
N ARG A 217 4.59 -10.99 -6.57
CA ARG A 217 3.50 -11.73 -7.25
C ARG A 217 3.70 -11.83 -8.76
N ASN A 218 4.37 -10.85 -9.36
CA ASN A 218 4.68 -10.83 -10.79
C ASN A 218 6.08 -11.39 -11.09
N ASN A 219 6.72 -12.07 -10.12
CA ASN A 219 8.06 -12.64 -10.22
C ASN A 219 9.16 -11.64 -10.68
N ASN A 220 9.02 -10.36 -10.31
CA ASN A 220 9.97 -9.32 -10.64
C ASN A 220 11.02 -9.20 -9.52
N SER A 221 12.08 -10.03 -9.62
CA SER A 221 13.14 -10.09 -8.60
C SER A 221 13.84 -8.74 -8.38
N VAL A 222 14.15 -8.02 -9.46
CA VAL A 222 14.81 -6.71 -9.41
C VAL A 222 13.99 -5.69 -8.60
N GLY A 223 12.68 -5.64 -8.84
CA GLY A 223 11.77 -4.76 -8.11
C GLY A 223 11.67 -5.10 -6.62
N VAL A 224 11.66 -6.40 -6.29
CA VAL A 224 11.68 -6.89 -4.90
C VAL A 224 12.97 -6.47 -4.20
N ALA A 225 14.13 -6.72 -4.81
CA ALA A 225 15.43 -6.38 -4.25
C ALA A 225 15.56 -4.87 -4.00
N LYS A 226 15.22 -4.03 -4.99
CA LYS A 226 15.29 -2.56 -4.88
C LYS A 226 14.43 -2.01 -3.75
N LEU A 227 13.22 -2.55 -3.57
CA LEU A 227 12.32 -2.08 -2.51
C LEU A 227 12.73 -2.60 -1.13
N TYR A 228 13.27 -3.82 -1.06
CA TYR A 228 13.85 -4.34 0.18
C TYR A 228 15.03 -3.47 0.66
N GLU A 229 15.94 -3.12 -0.24
CA GLU A 229 17.07 -2.22 0.06
C GLU A 229 16.56 -0.88 0.60
N TYR A 230 15.64 -0.24 -0.10
CA TYR A 230 15.00 1.01 0.35
C TYR A 230 14.40 0.87 1.75
N LEU A 231 13.62 -0.18 2.01
CA LEU A 231 12.97 -0.40 3.31
C LEU A 231 13.96 -0.71 4.43
N SER A 232 15.11 -1.30 4.11
CA SER A 232 16.13 -1.71 5.10
C SER A 232 17.05 -0.57 5.53
N ILE A 233 17.29 0.41 4.65
CA ILE A 233 18.21 1.54 4.93
C ILE A 233 17.48 2.84 5.27
N ALA A 234 16.22 2.99 4.89
CA ALA A 234 15.49 4.22 5.09
C ALA A 234 15.30 4.52 6.59
N LYS A 235 15.55 5.78 6.97
CA LYS A 235 15.32 6.25 8.34
C LYS A 235 13.83 6.19 8.67
N ASN A 236 13.50 5.84 9.91
CA ASN A 236 12.13 5.80 10.45
C ASN A 236 11.20 4.76 9.83
N VAL A 237 11.72 3.68 9.23
CA VAL A 237 10.91 2.52 8.87
C VAL A 237 10.70 1.64 10.11
N PRO A 238 9.46 1.30 10.50
CA PRO A 238 9.22 0.38 11.60
C PRO A 238 9.83 -1.00 11.35
N ASP A 239 10.48 -1.59 12.35
CA ASP A 239 11.09 -2.93 12.25
C ASP A 239 10.12 -4.01 11.77
N SER A 240 8.84 -3.90 12.15
CA SER A 240 7.82 -4.81 11.65
C SER A 240 7.68 -4.73 10.12
N LEU A 241 7.67 -3.54 9.53
CA LEU A 241 7.62 -3.39 8.08
C LEU A 241 8.86 -3.98 7.39
N VAL A 242 10.05 -3.79 7.99
CA VAL A 242 11.28 -4.41 7.50
C VAL A 242 11.16 -5.93 7.52
N ASN A 243 10.61 -6.53 8.58
CA ASN A 243 10.42 -7.98 8.67
C ASN A 243 9.43 -8.53 7.64
N HIS A 244 8.36 -7.80 7.30
CA HIS A 244 7.51 -8.17 6.15
C HIS A 244 8.32 -8.16 4.85
N ALA A 245 9.16 -7.14 4.64
CA ALA A 245 10.03 -7.07 3.47
C ALA A 245 11.05 -8.22 3.43
N ARG A 246 11.65 -8.59 4.58
CA ARG A 246 12.57 -9.73 4.70
C ARG A 246 11.92 -11.03 4.26
N TYR A 247 10.67 -11.26 4.65
CA TYR A 247 9.92 -12.44 4.21
C TYR A 247 9.79 -12.47 2.68
N TYR A 248 9.31 -11.39 2.05
CA TYR A 248 9.15 -11.36 0.59
C TYR A 248 10.49 -11.44 -0.16
N ARG A 249 11.56 -10.83 0.36
CA ARG A 249 12.90 -10.94 -0.24
C ARG A 249 13.44 -12.36 -0.11
N GLY A 250 13.29 -13.01 1.05
CA GLY A 250 13.67 -14.42 1.25
C GLY A 250 12.89 -15.37 0.35
N GLN A 251 11.59 -15.14 0.18
CA GLN A 251 10.77 -15.92 -0.75
C GLN A 251 11.22 -15.76 -2.20
N GLN A 252 11.66 -14.56 -2.60
CA GLN A 252 12.22 -14.35 -3.92
C GLN A 252 13.58 -15.04 -4.08
N HIS A 253 14.45 -15.00 -3.06
CA HIS A 253 15.71 -15.74 -3.06
C HIS A 253 15.52 -17.25 -3.25
N ILE A 254 14.51 -17.87 -2.61
CA ILE A 254 14.15 -19.28 -2.89
C ILE A 254 13.85 -19.49 -4.38
N ARG A 255 13.08 -18.58 -5.01
CA ARG A 255 12.72 -18.69 -6.45
C ARG A 255 13.92 -18.50 -7.36
N ASP A 256 14.84 -17.63 -6.96
CA ASP A 256 16.07 -17.32 -7.70
C ASP A 256 17.14 -18.41 -7.48
N GLY A 257 16.93 -19.36 -6.56
CA GLY A 257 17.89 -20.41 -6.21
C GLY A 257 18.97 -20.00 -5.20
N GLU A 258 18.86 -18.79 -4.65
CA GLU A 258 19.79 -18.17 -3.69
C GLU A 258 19.44 -18.62 -2.26
N ILE A 259 19.63 -19.92 -1.98
CA ILE A 259 19.07 -20.57 -0.78
C ILE A 259 19.70 -20.04 0.53
N GLN A 260 21.00 -19.73 0.54
CA GLN A 260 21.68 -19.28 1.75
C GLN A 260 21.22 -17.88 2.20
N GLU A 261 21.03 -16.98 1.23
CA GLU A 261 20.50 -15.65 1.42
C GLU A 261 19.08 -15.70 1.97
N ALA A 262 18.24 -16.61 1.44
CA ALA A 262 16.90 -16.84 1.95
C ALA A 262 16.91 -17.29 3.43
N ILE A 263 17.78 -18.25 3.78
CA ILE A 263 17.93 -18.75 5.16
C ILE A 263 18.26 -17.61 6.13
N GLN A 264 19.20 -16.73 5.78
CA GLN A 264 19.59 -15.60 6.64
C GLN A 264 18.42 -14.65 6.89
N LEU A 265 17.66 -14.32 5.83
CA LEU A 265 16.52 -13.42 5.95
C LEU A 265 15.41 -14.02 6.82
N PHE A 266 15.05 -15.30 6.62
CA PHE A 266 14.00 -15.92 7.42
C PHE A 266 14.39 -16.07 8.90
N LYS A 267 15.65 -16.39 9.20
CA LYS A 267 16.16 -16.47 10.59
C LYS A 267 16.03 -15.15 11.34
N SER A 268 16.14 -14.03 10.66
CA SER A 268 16.10 -12.70 11.28
C SER A 268 14.68 -12.23 11.65
N ILE A 269 13.63 -12.96 11.25
CA ILE A 269 12.25 -12.62 11.58
C ILE A 269 11.93 -13.13 13.00
N PRO A 270 11.55 -12.26 13.95
CA PRO A 270 11.39 -12.62 15.35
C PRO A 270 10.08 -13.38 15.62
N ARG A 271 10.06 -14.24 16.65
CA ARG A 271 8.92 -15.10 17.03
C ARG A 271 7.59 -14.37 17.23
N GLY A 272 7.62 -13.12 17.70
CA GLY A 272 6.42 -12.30 17.90
C GLY A 272 5.88 -11.61 16.64
N HIS A 273 6.54 -11.75 15.49
CA HIS A 273 6.14 -11.09 14.25
C HIS A 273 5.04 -11.88 13.52
N PRO A 274 4.06 -11.24 12.86
CA PRO A 274 3.02 -11.93 12.09
C PRO A 274 3.56 -12.88 11.01
N GLU A 275 4.71 -12.54 10.42
CA GLU A 275 5.39 -13.36 9.38
C GLU A 275 6.17 -14.55 9.94
N TYR A 276 6.32 -14.70 11.27
CA TYR A 276 7.21 -15.72 11.82
C TYR A 276 6.82 -17.14 11.41
N GLY A 277 5.54 -17.49 11.49
CA GLY A 277 5.05 -18.81 11.06
C GLY A 277 5.36 -19.11 9.60
N PHE A 278 5.12 -18.12 8.74
CA PHE A 278 5.43 -18.22 7.31
C PHE A 278 6.94 -18.33 7.06
N ALA A 279 7.74 -17.52 7.74
CA ALA A 279 9.19 -17.54 7.64
C ALA A 279 9.78 -18.87 8.11
N GLN A 280 9.28 -19.46 9.20
CA GLN A 280 9.74 -20.76 9.69
C GLN A 280 9.38 -21.90 8.73
N HIS A 281 8.18 -21.88 8.15
CA HIS A 281 7.81 -22.82 7.08
C HIS A 281 8.74 -22.68 5.87
N SER A 282 8.96 -21.46 5.39
CA SER A 282 9.86 -21.20 4.25
C SER A 282 11.32 -21.53 4.56
N LEU A 283 11.76 -21.31 5.79
CA LEU A 283 13.08 -21.71 6.25
C LEU A 283 13.24 -23.23 6.20
N ALA A 284 12.20 -24.00 6.56
CA ALA A 284 12.22 -25.45 6.40
C ALA A 284 12.34 -25.88 4.94
N VAL A 285 11.60 -25.23 4.02
CA VAL A 285 11.74 -25.48 2.58
C VAL A 285 13.17 -25.21 2.12
N ALA A 286 13.76 -24.06 2.50
CA ALA A 286 15.13 -23.73 2.17
C ALA A 286 16.13 -24.77 2.73
N TYR A 287 15.91 -25.25 3.96
CA TYR A 287 16.74 -26.30 4.55
C TYR A 287 16.63 -27.64 3.84
N VAL A 288 15.44 -28.03 3.39
CA VAL A 288 15.29 -29.24 2.56
C VAL A 288 16.02 -29.08 1.22
N MET A 289 15.94 -27.91 0.59
CA MET A 289 16.67 -27.62 -0.65
C MET A 289 18.19 -27.63 -0.47
N SER A 290 18.69 -27.39 0.74
CA SER A 290 20.12 -27.47 1.09
C SER A 290 20.49 -28.76 1.83
N ASP A 291 19.67 -29.82 1.72
CA ASP A 291 19.87 -31.14 2.34
C ASP A 291 20.09 -31.12 3.87
N SER A 292 19.58 -30.09 4.54
CA SER A 292 19.74 -29.84 5.97
C SER A 292 18.49 -30.27 6.75
N LEU A 293 18.11 -31.54 6.60
CA LEU A 293 16.79 -32.06 7.02
C LEU A 293 16.52 -31.91 8.52
N GLY A 294 17.52 -32.10 9.39
CA GLY A 294 17.37 -31.90 10.83
C GLY A 294 17.00 -30.46 11.20
N LEU A 295 17.54 -29.48 10.47
CA LEU A 295 17.18 -28.06 10.65
C LEU A 295 15.78 -27.76 10.09
N ALA A 296 15.39 -28.44 9.01
CA ALA A 296 14.03 -28.32 8.46
C ALA A 296 12.96 -28.77 9.47
N VAL A 297 13.19 -29.89 10.17
CA VAL A 297 12.29 -30.37 11.24
C VAL A 297 12.14 -29.33 12.34
N ASN A 298 13.24 -28.75 12.82
CA ASN A 298 13.19 -27.72 13.86
C ASN A 298 12.42 -26.47 13.41
N ALA A 299 12.62 -26.04 12.16
CA ALA A 299 11.90 -24.90 11.60
C ALA A 299 10.39 -25.19 11.48
N LEU A 300 9.99 -26.39 11.05
CA LEU A 300 8.57 -26.79 11.02
C LEU A 300 7.96 -26.88 12.41
N GLN A 301 8.70 -27.39 13.40
CA GLN A 301 8.27 -27.41 14.79
C GLN A 301 8.01 -25.99 15.32
N ASN A 302 8.85 -25.02 14.97
CA ASN A 302 8.60 -23.63 15.30
C ASN A 302 7.36 -23.07 14.59
N ALA A 303 7.16 -23.41 13.31
CA ALA A 303 6.01 -22.96 12.54
C ALA A 303 4.68 -23.46 13.13
N ILE A 304 4.61 -24.72 13.58
CA ILE A 304 3.39 -25.30 14.17
C ILE A 304 3.11 -24.86 15.61
N GLN A 305 4.08 -24.22 16.28
CA GLN A 305 3.93 -23.73 17.65
C GLN A 305 3.39 -22.29 17.74
N ILE A 306 3.16 -21.62 16.62
CA ILE A 306 2.57 -20.27 16.64
C ILE A 306 1.11 -20.36 17.09
N THR A 307 0.58 -19.25 17.62
CA THR A 307 -0.87 -19.07 17.82
C THR A 307 -1.42 -18.29 16.62
N PRO A 308 -2.16 -18.93 15.70
CA PRO A 308 -2.71 -18.25 14.54
C PRO A 308 -3.71 -17.16 14.93
N GLN A 309 -3.61 -16.00 14.29
CA GLN A 309 -4.58 -14.89 14.41
C GLN A 309 -5.38 -14.67 13.13
N THR A 310 -4.94 -15.29 12.03
CA THR A 310 -5.56 -15.16 10.72
C THR A 310 -5.70 -16.54 10.09
N LYS A 311 -6.70 -16.71 9.21
CA LYS A 311 -6.87 -17.93 8.43
C LYS A 311 -5.61 -18.32 7.65
N ALA A 312 -4.86 -17.33 7.14
CA ALA A 312 -3.60 -17.60 6.45
C ALA A 312 -2.54 -18.22 7.38
N GLN A 313 -2.48 -17.79 8.64
CA GLN A 313 -1.59 -18.39 9.64
C GLN A 313 -2.07 -19.78 10.07
N GLU A 314 -3.39 -20.03 10.11
CA GLU A 314 -3.90 -21.39 10.33
C GLU A 314 -3.48 -22.33 9.20
N GLU A 315 -3.64 -21.88 7.95
CA GLU A 315 -3.25 -22.68 6.79
C GLU A 315 -1.75 -22.94 6.70
N ILE A 316 -0.88 -21.99 7.09
CA ILE A 316 0.57 -22.24 7.09
C ILE A 316 0.98 -23.22 8.20
N VAL A 317 0.27 -23.24 9.33
CA VAL A 317 0.45 -24.27 10.37
C VAL A 317 0.04 -25.63 9.82
N ASN A 318 -1.13 -25.73 9.19
CA ASN A 318 -1.62 -26.98 8.58
C ASN A 318 -0.67 -27.48 7.49
N ARG A 319 -0.18 -26.60 6.63
CA ARG A 319 0.83 -26.93 5.62
C ARG A 319 2.11 -27.45 6.25
N SER A 320 2.53 -26.86 7.36
CA SER A 320 3.73 -27.26 8.09
C SER A 320 3.58 -28.61 8.78
N LEU A 321 2.38 -28.94 9.28
CA LEU A 321 2.06 -30.27 9.82
C LEU A 321 2.16 -31.34 8.75
N VAL A 322 1.56 -31.10 7.58
CA VAL A 322 1.64 -32.02 6.44
C VAL A 322 3.08 -32.20 5.99
N PHE A 323 3.81 -31.10 5.80
CA PHE A 323 5.20 -31.17 5.36
C PHE A 323 6.09 -31.90 6.37
N LEU A 324 5.91 -31.66 7.67
CA LEU A 324 6.61 -32.38 8.72
C LEU A 324 6.28 -33.88 8.71
N GLY A 325 5.01 -34.21 8.47
CA GLY A 325 4.55 -35.58 8.30
C GLY A 325 5.26 -36.32 7.17
N TYR A 326 5.30 -35.71 5.98
CA TYR A 326 6.00 -36.28 4.82
C TYR A 326 7.51 -36.39 5.04
N LEU A 327 8.14 -35.41 5.69
CA LEU A 327 9.56 -35.49 6.03
C LEU A 327 9.86 -36.69 6.95
N PHE A 328 9.02 -36.96 7.95
CA PHE A 328 9.18 -38.15 8.80
C PHE A 328 8.86 -39.46 8.09
N TYR A 329 7.94 -39.43 7.13
CA TYR A 329 7.56 -40.58 6.32
C TYR A 329 8.69 -41.04 5.39
N GLU A 330 9.34 -40.11 4.70
CA GLU A 330 10.47 -40.41 3.81
C GLU A 330 11.71 -40.89 4.60
N GLY A 331 11.85 -40.43 5.85
CA GLY A 331 13.03 -40.71 6.67
C GLY A 331 14.21 -39.79 6.32
N PHE A 332 15.21 -39.74 7.20
CA PHE A 332 16.41 -38.90 7.02
C PHE A 332 17.66 -39.80 7.02
N GLY A 333 18.37 -39.91 5.90
CA GLY A 333 19.61 -40.69 5.80
C GLY A 333 19.45 -42.20 6.05
N ASP A 334 20.53 -42.85 6.50
CA ASP A 334 20.69 -44.32 6.57
C ASP A 334 19.80 -45.07 7.60
N GLN A 335 18.90 -44.41 8.36
CA GLN A 335 18.03 -45.13 9.31
C GLN A 335 16.60 -44.59 9.47
N LYS A 336 15.67 -45.53 9.24
CA LYS A 336 14.27 -45.69 9.69
C LYS A 336 13.32 -44.48 9.58
N ARG A 337 12.30 -44.69 8.74
CA ARG A 337 11.02 -43.96 8.75
C ARG A 337 10.52 -43.79 10.18
N LEU A 338 10.25 -42.54 10.59
CA LEU A 338 9.71 -42.22 11.91
C LEU A 338 8.17 -42.17 11.83
N LEU A 339 7.56 -43.29 11.45
CA LEU A 339 6.14 -43.39 11.11
C LEU A 339 5.21 -42.87 12.22
N THR A 340 5.55 -43.11 13.50
CA THR A 340 4.77 -42.58 14.63
C THR A 340 4.73 -41.05 14.63
N ASN A 341 5.85 -40.39 14.34
CA ASN A 341 5.93 -38.94 14.27
C ASN A 341 5.20 -38.41 13.02
N ALA A 342 5.32 -39.12 11.89
CA ALA A 342 4.60 -38.81 10.67
C ALA A 342 3.08 -38.82 10.89
N VAL A 343 2.56 -39.93 11.45
CA VAL A 343 1.14 -40.08 11.79
C VAL A 343 0.68 -39.01 12.77
N PHE A 344 1.46 -38.73 13.81
CA PHE A 344 1.12 -37.69 14.78
C PHE A 344 0.99 -36.30 14.15
N ALA A 345 1.92 -35.93 13.27
CA ALA A 345 1.87 -34.64 12.58
C ALA A 345 0.67 -34.57 11.62
N LEU A 346 0.48 -35.59 10.78
CA LEU A 346 -0.58 -35.61 9.77
C LEU A 346 -1.99 -35.60 10.39
N ARG A 347 -2.22 -36.38 11.47
CA ARG A 347 -3.51 -36.43 12.18
C ARG A 347 -3.95 -35.10 12.80
N LYS A 348 -3.01 -34.17 13.05
CA LYS A 348 -3.34 -32.83 13.56
C LYS A 348 -3.92 -31.90 12.51
N THR A 349 -3.85 -32.25 11.22
CA THR A 349 -4.41 -31.45 10.15
C THR A 349 -5.94 -31.55 10.17
N PRO A 350 -6.68 -30.44 10.38
CA PRO A 350 -8.13 -30.49 10.50
C PRO A 350 -8.82 -30.74 9.16
N ARG A 351 -10.03 -31.31 9.20
CA ARG A 351 -10.87 -31.58 8.01
C ARG A 351 -11.19 -30.35 7.17
N THR A 352 -11.18 -29.17 7.78
CA THR A 352 -11.45 -27.88 7.13
C THR A 352 -10.23 -27.29 6.42
N SER A 353 -9.04 -27.85 6.64
CA SER A 353 -7.79 -27.42 6.03
C SER A 353 -7.79 -27.66 4.52
N TYR A 354 -7.17 -26.76 3.77
CA TYR A 354 -6.89 -26.99 2.35
C TYR A 354 -6.01 -28.23 2.13
N TYR A 355 -5.13 -28.55 3.09
CA TYR A 355 -4.18 -29.66 3.03
C TYR A 355 -4.70 -30.98 3.61
N TYR A 356 -6.01 -31.09 3.87
CA TYR A 356 -6.57 -32.27 4.53
C TYR A 356 -6.45 -33.55 3.67
N GLU A 357 -6.69 -33.45 2.37
CA GLU A 357 -6.54 -34.57 1.43
C GLU A 357 -5.10 -35.10 1.41
N ASP A 358 -4.11 -34.20 1.41
CA ASP A 358 -2.68 -34.57 1.46
C ASP A 358 -2.35 -35.25 2.80
N ALA A 359 -2.93 -34.76 3.90
CA ALA A 359 -2.77 -35.39 5.21
C ALA A 359 -3.32 -36.82 5.25
N LEU A 360 -4.51 -37.05 4.67
CA LEU A 360 -5.12 -38.38 4.58
C LEU A 360 -4.28 -39.32 3.71
N LEU A 361 -3.78 -38.84 2.57
CA LEU A 361 -2.93 -39.62 1.70
C LEU A 361 -1.65 -40.06 2.43
N GLY A 362 -0.97 -39.13 3.11
CA GLY A 362 0.19 -39.44 3.93
C GLY A 362 -0.13 -40.44 5.05
N LEU A 363 -1.30 -40.34 5.68
CA LEU A 363 -1.75 -41.27 6.73
C LEU A 363 -2.02 -42.67 6.19
N ALA A 364 -2.64 -42.79 5.01
CA ALA A 364 -2.88 -44.07 4.35
C ALA A 364 -1.56 -44.78 4.06
N TRP A 365 -0.60 -44.08 3.45
CA TRP A 365 0.74 -44.62 3.20
C TRP A 365 1.49 -45.00 4.48
N CYS A 366 1.40 -44.17 5.54
CA CYS A 366 1.97 -44.51 6.84
C CYS A 366 1.35 -45.79 7.42
N GLY A 367 0.02 -45.94 7.33
CA GLY A 367 -0.72 -47.10 7.84
C GLY A 367 -0.35 -48.38 7.09
N ALA A 368 -0.28 -48.31 5.75
CA ALA A 368 0.13 -49.42 4.91
C ALA A 368 1.54 -49.89 5.25
N ILE A 369 2.51 -48.98 5.41
CA ILE A 369 3.89 -49.38 5.75
C ILE A 369 4.00 -49.88 7.19
N ALA A 370 3.20 -49.35 8.12
CA ALA A 370 3.23 -49.73 9.53
C ALA A 370 2.50 -51.06 9.83
N GLY A 371 1.86 -51.70 8.85
CA GLY A 371 1.06 -52.90 9.06
C GLY A 371 -0.28 -52.66 9.76
N ARG A 372 -0.78 -51.42 9.75
CA ARG A 372 -2.04 -51.01 10.39
C ARG A 372 -3.16 -51.03 9.34
N TRP A 373 -3.54 -52.23 8.92
CA TRP A 373 -4.42 -52.48 7.78
C TRP A 373 -5.80 -51.86 7.94
N GLU A 374 -6.51 -52.13 9.04
CA GLU A 374 -7.85 -51.60 9.29
C GLU A 374 -7.88 -50.07 9.31
N ASP A 375 -6.93 -49.45 10.04
CA ASP A 375 -6.78 -48.00 10.08
C ASP A 375 -6.52 -47.43 8.67
N CYS A 376 -5.65 -48.10 7.90
CA CYS A 376 -5.31 -47.70 6.53
C CYS A 376 -6.53 -47.72 5.60
N LEU A 377 -7.31 -48.82 5.62
CA LEU A 377 -8.53 -48.96 4.83
C LEU A 377 -9.57 -47.90 5.20
N GLN A 378 -9.75 -47.62 6.50
CA GLN A 378 -10.64 -46.56 6.96
C GLN A 378 -10.20 -45.19 6.44
N ILE A 379 -8.90 -44.89 6.48
CA ILE A 379 -8.35 -43.62 5.96
C ILE A 379 -8.55 -43.53 4.44
N CYS A 380 -8.36 -44.61 3.69
CA CYS A 380 -8.59 -44.66 2.24
C CYS A 380 -10.04 -44.33 1.89
N GLU A 381 -11.00 -44.88 2.65
CA GLU A 381 -12.42 -44.57 2.45
C GLU A 381 -12.75 -43.11 2.77
N VAL A 382 -12.18 -42.57 3.85
CA VAL A 382 -12.32 -41.13 4.17
C VAL A 382 -11.71 -40.27 3.07
N LEU A 383 -10.58 -40.65 2.47
CA LEU A 383 -9.96 -39.93 1.35
C LEU A 383 -10.84 -39.97 0.10
N LYS A 384 -11.41 -41.13 -0.25
CA LYS A 384 -12.35 -41.28 -1.37
C LYS A 384 -13.60 -40.41 -1.18
N THR A 385 -14.13 -40.35 0.04
CA THR A 385 -15.29 -39.53 0.38
C THR A 385 -14.99 -38.02 0.40
N ALA A 386 -13.82 -37.64 0.92
CA ALA A 386 -13.44 -36.23 1.07
C ALA A 386 -13.00 -35.60 -0.27
N SER A 387 -12.33 -36.38 -1.12
CA SER A 387 -11.76 -35.91 -2.37
C SER A 387 -12.75 -35.96 -3.52
N LYS A 388 -12.71 -34.96 -4.39
CA LYS A 388 -13.37 -34.99 -5.71
C LYS A 388 -12.40 -35.32 -6.84
N LYS A 389 -11.12 -35.50 -6.54
CA LYS A 389 -10.04 -35.69 -7.53
C LYS A 389 -9.95 -37.17 -7.89
N PRO A 390 -10.22 -37.55 -9.16
CA PRO A 390 -10.15 -38.95 -9.59
C PRO A 390 -8.79 -39.61 -9.34
N VAL A 391 -7.70 -38.84 -9.46
CA VAL A 391 -6.34 -39.32 -9.19
C VAL A 391 -6.17 -39.76 -7.73
N LEU A 392 -6.71 -39.01 -6.77
CA LEU A 392 -6.63 -39.38 -5.35
C LEU A 392 -7.54 -40.57 -5.02
N HIS A 393 -8.65 -40.75 -5.75
CA HIS A 393 -9.46 -41.97 -5.64
C HIS A 393 -8.70 -43.20 -6.12
N CYS A 394 -8.00 -43.09 -7.24
CA CYS A 394 -7.16 -44.16 -7.77
C CYS A 394 -5.99 -44.48 -6.83
N GLU A 395 -5.35 -43.46 -6.26
CA GLU A 395 -4.28 -43.59 -5.26
C GLU A 395 -4.78 -44.32 -4.00
N ALA A 396 -5.96 -43.95 -3.47
CA ALA A 396 -6.57 -44.64 -2.34
C ALA A 396 -6.90 -46.11 -2.66
N SER A 397 -7.42 -46.38 -3.86
CA SER A 397 -7.67 -47.74 -4.34
C SER A 397 -6.40 -48.56 -4.55
N LEU A 398 -5.29 -47.93 -4.93
CA LEU A 398 -3.98 -48.57 -5.04
C LEU A 398 -3.49 -49.03 -3.65
N ILE A 399 -3.54 -48.14 -2.66
CA ILE A 399 -3.14 -48.46 -1.28
C ILE A 399 -4.03 -49.57 -0.71
N GLU A 400 -5.35 -49.47 -0.91
CA GLU A 400 -6.29 -50.53 -0.52
C GLU A 400 -5.95 -51.87 -1.19
N GLY A 401 -5.68 -51.86 -2.49
CA GLY A 401 -5.26 -53.06 -3.22
C GLY A 401 -4.00 -53.69 -2.64
N TYR A 402 -3.00 -52.89 -2.25
CA TYR A 402 -1.79 -53.41 -1.59
C TYR A 402 -2.10 -54.05 -0.24
N VAL A 403 -2.95 -53.44 0.59
CA VAL A 403 -3.35 -54.02 1.87
C VAL A 403 -4.05 -55.37 1.65
N ARG A 404 -4.95 -55.46 0.67
CA ARG A 404 -5.68 -56.70 0.35
C ARG A 404 -4.77 -57.80 -0.18
N ILE A 405 -3.79 -57.47 -1.01
CA ILE A 405 -2.77 -58.44 -1.48
C ILE A 405 -2.00 -59.02 -0.30
N ILE A 406 -1.61 -58.18 0.67
CA ILE A 406 -0.89 -58.62 1.88
C ILE A 406 -1.77 -59.54 2.74
N ASN A 407 -3.08 -59.31 2.76
CA ASN A 407 -4.06 -60.15 3.46
C ASN A 407 -4.51 -61.39 2.66
N GLU A 408 -3.90 -61.67 1.51
CA GLU A 408 -4.27 -62.79 0.61
C GLU A 408 -5.69 -62.68 0.00
N GLU A 409 -6.29 -61.48 0.02
CA GLU A 409 -7.60 -61.16 -0.57
C GLU A 409 -7.46 -60.82 -2.06
N TYR A 410 -6.97 -61.76 -2.86
CA TYR A 410 -6.56 -61.49 -4.25
C TYR A 410 -7.71 -61.07 -5.18
N ASP A 411 -8.89 -61.67 -5.02
CA ASP A 411 -10.05 -61.35 -5.87
C ASP A 411 -10.55 -59.92 -5.65
N GLU A 412 -10.61 -59.49 -4.38
CA GLU A 412 -11.01 -58.14 -3.99
C GLU A 412 -9.97 -57.10 -4.42
N ALA A 413 -8.68 -57.42 -4.25
CA ALA A 413 -7.59 -56.59 -4.74
C ALA A 413 -7.66 -56.41 -6.26
N LEU A 414 -7.87 -57.50 -7.01
CA LEU A 414 -7.98 -57.46 -8.47
C LEU A 414 -9.15 -56.59 -8.91
N ALA A 415 -10.31 -56.72 -8.26
CA ALA A 415 -11.50 -55.94 -8.59
C ALA A 415 -11.25 -54.43 -8.42
N ILE A 416 -10.72 -54.01 -7.27
CA ILE A 416 -10.47 -52.61 -6.93
C ILE A 416 -9.38 -52.00 -7.82
N LEU A 417 -8.28 -52.72 -8.03
CA LEU A 417 -7.17 -52.25 -8.87
C LEU A 417 -7.58 -52.17 -10.35
N SER A 418 -8.40 -53.11 -10.83
CA SER A 418 -8.91 -53.08 -12.20
C SER A 418 -9.83 -51.88 -12.43
N GLN A 419 -10.71 -51.58 -11.47
CA GLN A 419 -11.55 -50.38 -11.54
C GLN A 419 -10.72 -49.10 -11.54
N ALA A 420 -9.72 -49.00 -10.65
CA ALA A 420 -8.81 -47.86 -10.59
C ALA A 420 -8.00 -47.70 -11.90
N HIS A 421 -7.57 -48.81 -12.50
CA HIS A 421 -6.87 -48.83 -13.78
C HIS A 421 -7.73 -48.31 -14.94
N GLU A 422 -9.00 -48.74 -15.02
CA GLU A 422 -9.90 -48.20 -16.04
C GLU A 422 -10.20 -46.71 -15.82
N GLN A 423 -10.32 -46.28 -14.56
CA GLN A 423 -10.52 -44.88 -14.22
C GLN A 423 -9.30 -44.01 -14.59
N ILE A 424 -8.07 -44.46 -14.30
CA ILE A 424 -6.85 -43.70 -14.58
C ILE A 424 -6.53 -43.64 -16.08
N LYS A 425 -6.89 -44.66 -16.87
CA LYS A 425 -6.76 -44.63 -18.35
C LYS A 425 -7.52 -43.47 -18.99
N GLY A 426 -8.67 -43.12 -18.42
CA GLY A 426 -9.48 -41.99 -18.88
C GLY A 426 -8.88 -40.62 -18.52
N ILE A 427 -7.81 -40.58 -17.73
CA ILE A 427 -7.20 -39.35 -17.23
C ILE A 427 -5.92 -39.07 -18.01
N THR A 428 -5.92 -38.01 -18.80
CA THR A 428 -4.70 -37.53 -19.45
C THR A 428 -3.90 -36.65 -18.47
N PRO A 429 -2.63 -36.99 -18.17
CA PRO A 429 -1.81 -36.14 -17.33
C PRO A 429 -1.57 -34.79 -18.02
N PRO A 430 -1.46 -33.67 -17.27
CA PRO A 430 -1.21 -32.37 -17.86
C PRO A 430 0.11 -32.37 -18.64
N SER A 431 0.06 -31.99 -19.91
CA SER A 431 1.24 -31.83 -20.75
C SER A 431 1.88 -30.45 -20.58
N LYS A 432 3.11 -30.27 -21.09
CA LYS A 432 3.74 -28.94 -21.18
C LYS A 432 2.91 -27.98 -22.03
N ASN A 433 2.24 -28.48 -23.08
CA ASN A 433 1.37 -27.68 -23.92
C ASN A 433 0.13 -27.22 -23.17
N ASP A 434 -0.48 -28.09 -22.34
CA ASP A 434 -1.62 -27.72 -21.49
C ASP A 434 -1.23 -26.66 -20.48
N LYS A 435 0.00 -26.74 -19.92
CA LYS A 435 0.54 -25.68 -19.05
C LYS A 435 0.64 -24.36 -19.79
N SER A 436 1.16 -24.35 -21.03
CA SER A 436 1.26 -23.11 -21.81
C SER A 436 -0.11 -22.55 -22.19
N ALA A 437 -1.07 -23.39 -22.57
CA ALA A 437 -2.44 -22.98 -22.90
C ALA A 437 -3.14 -22.39 -21.67
N THR A 438 -3.07 -23.07 -20.52
CA THR A 438 -3.63 -22.59 -19.24
C THR A 438 -2.97 -21.28 -18.80
N THR A 439 -1.66 -21.12 -19.04
CA THR A 439 -0.95 -19.86 -18.75
C THR A 439 -1.48 -18.73 -19.63
N LEU A 440 -1.69 -18.99 -20.92
CA LEU A 440 -2.24 -18.03 -21.85
C LEU A 440 -3.68 -17.62 -21.47
N GLU A 441 -4.55 -18.58 -21.16
CA GLU A 441 -5.92 -18.31 -20.69
C GLU A 441 -5.94 -17.49 -19.39
N SER A 442 -5.05 -17.83 -18.45
CA SER A 442 -4.87 -17.08 -17.21
C SER A 442 -4.40 -15.66 -17.47
N ASN A 443 -3.53 -15.44 -18.46
CA ASN A 443 -3.06 -14.11 -18.83
C ASN A 443 -4.19 -13.29 -19.50
N ASN A 444 -4.95 -13.89 -20.41
CA ASN A 444 -6.08 -13.22 -21.05
C ASN A 444 -7.14 -12.81 -20.02
N SER A 445 -7.51 -13.72 -19.10
CA SER A 445 -8.44 -13.43 -18.01
C SER A 445 -7.92 -12.32 -17.08
N ARG A 446 -6.59 -12.28 -16.86
CA ARG A 446 -5.94 -11.23 -16.09
C ARG A 446 -6.02 -9.88 -16.80
N ASP A 447 -5.80 -9.84 -18.12
CA ASP A 447 -5.86 -8.61 -18.90
C ASP A 447 -7.27 -8.03 -18.93
N GLU A 448 -8.31 -8.86 -19.11
CA GLU A 448 -9.71 -8.45 -19.01
C GLU A 448 -10.04 -7.91 -17.60
N TYR A 449 -9.59 -8.61 -16.56
CA TYR A 449 -9.79 -8.17 -15.17
C TYR A 449 -9.06 -6.85 -14.89
N ASN A 450 -7.85 -6.66 -15.43
CA ASN A 450 -7.08 -5.43 -15.32
C ASN A 450 -7.84 -4.26 -15.98
N MET A 451 -8.42 -4.46 -17.17
CA MET A 451 -9.26 -3.44 -17.81
C MET A 451 -10.45 -3.03 -16.95
N LEU A 452 -11.14 -4.00 -16.33
CA LEU A 452 -12.23 -3.72 -15.39
C LEU A 452 -11.73 -2.95 -14.16
N ALA A 453 -10.57 -3.32 -13.61
CA ALA A 453 -9.97 -2.65 -12.47
C ALA A 453 -9.62 -1.18 -12.76
N PHE A 454 -9.11 -0.87 -13.96
CA PHE A 454 -8.88 0.51 -14.39
C PHE A 454 -10.17 1.32 -14.48
N LYS A 455 -11.24 0.76 -15.07
CA LYS A 455 -12.56 1.41 -15.11
C LYS A 455 -13.13 1.65 -13.72
N ALA A 456 -13.03 0.67 -12.82
CA ALA A 456 -13.45 0.82 -11.43
C ALA A 456 -12.68 1.92 -10.71
N ASN A 457 -11.37 2.05 -10.99
CA ASN A 457 -10.55 3.14 -10.48
C ASN A 457 -10.98 4.50 -11.02
N GLU A 458 -11.19 4.63 -12.32
CA GLU A 458 -11.71 5.88 -12.90
C GLU A 458 -13.03 6.28 -12.25
N LEU A 459 -13.97 5.33 -12.10
CA LEU A 459 -15.26 5.56 -11.45
C LEU A 459 -15.12 6.01 -9.99
N ALA A 460 -14.16 5.47 -9.24
CA ALA A 460 -13.92 5.90 -7.86
C ALA A 460 -13.42 7.35 -7.77
N PHE A 461 -12.88 7.91 -8.86
CA PHE A 461 -12.37 9.27 -8.93
C PHE A 461 -13.30 10.27 -9.65
N THR A 462 -14.49 9.85 -10.09
CA THR A 462 -15.47 10.79 -10.68
C THR A 462 -16.20 11.57 -9.58
N LYS A 463 -16.29 12.90 -9.72
CA LYS A 463 -17.22 13.71 -8.92
C LYS A 463 -18.62 13.27 -9.30
N GLU A 464 -19.42 12.78 -8.36
CA GLU A 464 -20.83 12.48 -8.61
C GLU A 464 -21.54 13.75 -9.12
N THR A 465 -21.79 13.87 -10.42
CA THR A 465 -22.93 14.65 -10.94
C THR A 465 -24.18 13.79 -10.89
N SER A 466 -24.57 13.27 -9.72
CA SER A 466 -25.90 12.67 -9.41
C SER A 466 -26.49 11.62 -10.39
N ALA A 467 -25.76 11.18 -11.40
CA ALA A 467 -26.20 10.25 -12.42
C ALA A 467 -25.03 9.31 -12.67
N ILE A 468 -25.06 8.16 -11.99
CA ILE A 468 -24.57 6.83 -12.40
C ILE A 468 -24.61 5.99 -11.10
N VAL A 469 -25.84 5.63 -10.69
CA VAL A 469 -26.09 4.40 -9.94
C VAL A 469 -27.30 3.75 -10.62
N LYS A 470 -27.07 3.26 -11.83
CA LYS A 470 -27.84 2.21 -12.50
C LYS A 470 -26.90 1.53 -13.49
N LEU A 471 -26.05 0.64 -12.97
CA LEU A 471 -25.50 -0.50 -13.69
C LEU A 471 -25.36 -1.65 -12.70
#